data_AF-A0A645IZ52-F1
#
_entry.id   AF-A0A645IZ52-F1
#
_cell.length_a   1.000
_cell.length_b   1.000
_cell.length_c   1.000
_cell.angle_alpha   90.00
_cell.angle_beta   90.00
_cell.angle_gamma   90.00
#
_symmetry.space_group_name_H-M   'P 1'
#
loop_
_entity.id
_entity.type
_entity.pdbx_description
1 polymer ?
#
loop_
_entity_poly.entity_id
_entity_poly.type
_entity_poly.pdbx_seq_one_letter_code
_entity_poly.pdbx_strand_id
1 'polypeptide(L)' 'MEIIADEDGYAFMGELGNLLMKKQPDFDPRNFGFSKLTKLIRSLDRFDVDVRQSSNPNTRHIYLRDKKAK' A
#
# COMPACT_ATOMS: atom_id res chain seq x y z
N MET A 1 1.61 -0.23 -11.24
CA MET A 1 1.17 0.76 -10.23
C MET A 1 0.41 1.91 -10.89
N GLU A 2 0.62 2.15 -12.19
CA GLU A 2 -0.03 3.19 -13.02
C GLU A 2 -1.57 3.19 -13.05
N ILE A 3 -2.22 2.10 -12.61
CA ILE A 3 -3.69 2.01 -12.61
C ILE A 3 -4.32 2.68 -11.37
N ILE A 4 -3.54 2.84 -10.30
CA ILE A 4 -4.01 3.35 -8.99
C ILE A 4 -3.08 4.41 -8.41
N ALA A 5 -1.96 4.70 -9.08
CA ALA A 5 -1.03 5.74 -8.68
C ALA A 5 -1.52 7.07 -9.26
N ASP A 6 -1.62 8.07 -8.39
CA ASP A 6 -1.88 9.46 -8.74
C ASP A 6 -0.72 10.05 -9.56
N GLU A 7 -0.86 11.30 -10.02
CA GLU A 7 0.13 12.00 -10.85
C GLU A 7 1.52 12.11 -10.18
N ASP A 8 1.57 12.12 -8.84
CA ASP A 8 2.82 12.08 -8.05
C ASP A 8 3.44 10.68 -7.92
N GLY A 9 2.82 9.65 -8.51
CA GLY A 9 3.24 8.25 -8.43
C GLY A 9 2.86 7.55 -7.12
N TYR A 10 2.02 8.17 -6.29
CA TYR A 10 1.51 7.59 -5.05
C TYR A 10 0.17 6.90 -5.28
N ALA A 11 0.03 5.67 -4.80
CA ALA A 11 -1.19 4.90 -4.84
C ALA A 11 -1.82 4.76 -3.46
N PHE A 12 -3.15 4.83 -3.38
CA PHE A 12 -3.84 4.63 -2.11
C PHE A 12 -3.78 3.17 -1.66
N MET A 13 -3.36 2.93 -0.42
CA MET A 13 -3.16 1.58 0.11
C MET A 13 -4.46 0.76 0.20
N GLY A 14 -5.60 1.41 0.45
CA GLY A 14 -6.90 0.74 0.47
C GLY A 14 -7.28 0.18 -0.90
N GLU A 15 -7.04 0.95 -1.96
CA GLU A 15 -7.24 0.53 -3.35
C GLU A 15 -6.27 -0.60 -3.73
N LEU A 16 -4.99 -0.48 -3.33
CA LEU A 16 -4.00 -1.54 -3.53
C LEU A 16 -4.41 -2.85 -2.85
N GLY A 17 -4.91 -2.79 -1.61
CA GLY A 17 -5.41 -3.96 -0.90
C GLY A 17 -6.58 -4.64 -1.62
N ASN A 18 -7.54 -3.85 -2.10
CA ASN A 18 -8.65 -4.35 -2.90
C ASN A 18 -8.19 -4.97 -4.23
N LEU A 19 -7.27 -4.31 -4.94
CA LEU A 19 -6.71 -4.82 -6.19
C LEU A 19 -5.91 -6.11 -5.96
N LEU A 20 -5.15 -6.17 -4.86
CA LEU A 20 -4.37 -7.34 -4.48
C LEU A 20 -5.29 -8.53 -4.22
N MET A 21 -6.40 -8.34 -3.50
CA MET A 21 -7.40 -9.40 -3.29
C MET A 21 -8.08 -9.83 -4.59
N LYS A 22 -8.31 -8.91 -5.55
CA LYS A 22 -8.85 -9.27 -6.87
C LYS A 22 -7.86 -10.04 -7.74
N LYS A 23 -6.57 -9.70 -7.67
CA LYS A 23 -5.51 -10.31 -8.50
C LYS A 23 -4.93 -11.59 -7.90
N GLN A 24 -4.82 -11.63 -6.58
CA GLN A 24 -4.26 -12.72 -5.81
C GLN A 24 -5.11 -12.90 -4.53
N PRO A 25 -6.28 -13.56 -4.63
CA PRO A 25 -7.19 -13.74 -3.51
C PRO A 25 -6.59 -14.55 -2.35
N ASP A 26 -5.66 -15.45 -2.65
CA ASP A 26 -4.95 -16.26 -1.65
C ASP A 26 -3.78 -15.50 -0.97
N PHE A 27 -3.61 -14.22 -1.27
CA PHE A 27 -2.56 -13.42 -0.66
C PHE A 27 -2.87 -13.18 0.84
N ASP A 28 -1.98 -13.65 1.71
CA ASP A 28 -2.06 -13.38 3.14
C ASP A 28 -0.71 -12.86 3.69
N PRO A 29 -0.64 -11.61 4.21
CA PRO A 29 0.59 -11.06 4.77
C PRO A 29 1.07 -11.83 6.01
N ARG A 30 0.21 -12.62 6.67
CA ARG A 30 0.57 -13.46 7.82
C ARG A 30 1.48 -14.61 7.41
N ASN A 31 1.39 -15.11 6.18
CA ASN A 31 2.31 -16.12 5.65
C ASN A 31 3.76 -15.61 5.57
N PHE A 32 3.94 -14.29 5.57
CA PHE A 32 5.24 -13.61 5.58
C PHE A 32 5.65 -13.10 6.97
N GLY A 33 4.88 -13.43 8.03
CA GLY A 33 5.15 -12.97 9.40
C GLY A 33 4.64 -11.56 9.72
N PHE A 34 3.79 -10.97 8.88
CA PHE A 34 3.28 -9.61 9.09
C PHE A 34 1.80 -9.61 9.47
N SER A 35 1.45 -8.83 10.49
CA SER A 35 0.06 -8.71 10.94
C SER A 35 -0.83 -7.85 10.04
N LYS A 36 -0.24 -7.03 9.16
CA LYS A 36 -0.94 -6.15 8.21
C LYS A 36 -0.14 -6.05 6.93
N LEU A 37 -0.84 -5.94 5.80
CA LEU A 37 -0.24 -5.69 4.49
C LEU A 37 0.68 -4.45 4.51
N THR A 38 0.27 -3.39 5.19
CA THR A 38 1.08 -2.16 5.34
C THR A 38 2.42 -2.40 6.01
N LYS A 39 2.51 -3.31 6.99
CA LYS A 39 3.79 -3.65 7.62
C LYS A 39 4.69 -4.45 6.68
N LEU A 40 4.11 -5.41 5.96
CA LEU A 40 4.83 -6.16 4.95
C LEU A 40 5.41 -5.22 3.90
N ILE A 41 4.59 -4.35 3.31
CA ILE A 41 5.08 -3.45 2.26
C ILE A 41 6.10 -2.45 2.80
N ARG A 42 5.94 -1.94 4.03
CA ARG A 42 6.97 -1.10 4.68
C ARG A 42 8.29 -1.83 4.89
N SER A 43 8.27 -3.15 5.03
CA SER A 43 9.48 -3.97 5.15
C SER A 43 10.18 -4.18 3.81
N LEU A 44 9.52 -3.87 2.69
CA LEU A 44 10.09 -3.97 1.36
C LEU A 44 10.75 -2.64 1.00
N ASP A 45 12.08 -2.63 0.86
CA ASP A 45 12.85 -1.41 0.51
C ASP A 45 12.50 -0.81 -0.87
N ARG A 46 11.76 -1.58 -1.68
CA ARG A 46 11.26 -1.16 -2.99
C ARG A 46 10.17 -0.08 -2.91
N PHE A 47 9.40 -0.04 -1.83
CA PHE A 47 8.22 0.84 -1.75
C PHE A 47 8.42 1.94 -0.72
N ASP A 48 7.99 3.14 -1.07
CA ASP A 48 7.87 4.28 -0.17
C ASP A 48 6.45 4.33 0.40
N VAL A 49 6.31 4.43 1.71
CA VAL A 49 5.00 4.39 2.39
C VAL A 49 4.78 5.63 3.23
N ASP A 50 3.89 6.49 2.74
CA ASP A 50 3.54 7.76 3.34
C ASP A 50 2.23 7.61 4.15
N VAL A 51 2.21 8.12 5.39
CA VAL A 51 0.99 8.14 6.22
C VAL A 51 0.55 9.59 6.37
N ARG A 52 -0.54 9.93 5.71
CA ARG A 52 -1.13 11.26 5.78
C ARG A 52 -2.28 11.23 6.78
N GLN A 53 -2.28 12.20 7.70
CA GLN A 53 -3.45 12.44 8.54
C GLN A 53 -4.60 12.92 7.66
N SER A 54 -5.76 12.28 7.82
CA SER A 54 -7.00 12.74 7.20
C SER A 54 -7.65 13.79 8.11
N SER A 55 -8.68 14.47 7.61
CA SER A 55 -9.48 15.45 8.37
C SER A 55 -10.10 14.86 9.65
N ASN A 56 -10.20 13.53 9.73
CA ASN A 56 -10.58 12.83 10.94
C ASN A 56 -9.33 12.31 11.68
N PRO A 57 -9.04 12.74 12.92
CA PRO A 57 -7.83 12.33 13.66
C PRO A 57 -7.75 10.83 13.94
N ASN A 58 -8.87 10.11 13.88
CA ASN A 58 -8.91 8.65 14.02
C ASN A 58 -8.59 7.88 12.74
N THR A 59 -8.56 8.56 11.59
CA THR A 59 -8.36 7.94 10.28
C THR A 59 -7.03 8.39 9.67
N ARG A 60 -6.18 7.41 9.36
CA ARG A 60 -4.90 7.66 8.68
C ARG A 60 -5.00 7.13 7.26
N HIS A 61 -4.76 7.99 6.28
CA HIS A 61 -4.63 7.57 4.89
C HIS A 61 -3.20 7.12 4.65
N ILE A 62 -3.05 5.96 4.02
CA ILE A 62 -1.74 5.40 3.72
C ILE A 62 -1.60 5.39 2.21
N TYR A 63 -0.51 5.97 1.75
CA TYR A 63 -0.14 6.06 0.35
C TYR A 63 1.16 5.30 0.12
N LEU A 64 1.30 4.78 -1.09
CA LEU A 64 2.39 3.90 -1.48
C LEU A 64 2.96 4.30 -2.82
N ARG A 65 4.28 4.45 -2.92
CA ARG A 65 4.96 4.73 -4.19
C ARG A 65 6.05 3.69 -4.45
N ASP A 66 6.11 3.15 -5.67
CA ASP A 66 7.20 2.25 -6.07
C ASP A 66 8.43 3.09 -6.46
N LYS A 67 9.55 2.92 -5.74
CA LYS A 67 10.81 3.62 -6.02
C LYS A 67 11.48 3.13 -7.30
N LYS A 68 11.15 1.91 -7.75
CA LYS A 68 11.69 1.29 -8.97
C LYS A 68 10.80 1.45 -10.20
N ALA A 69 9.65 2.12 -10.09
CA ALA A 69 8.87 2.51 -11.26
C ALA A 69 9.60 3.66 -11.97
N LYS A 70 10.51 3.29 -12.88
CA LYS A 70 11.20 4.16 -13.81
C LYS A 70 11.22 3.48 -15.17
#